data_AF-A0A0F9HQW6-F1
#
_entry.id   AF-A0A0F9HQW6-F1
#
_cell.length_a   1.000
_cell.length_b   1.000
_cell.length_c   1.000
_cell.angle_alpha   90.00
_cell.angle_beta   90.00
_cell.angle_gamma   90.00
#
_symmetry.space_group_name_H-M   'P 1'
#
loop_
_entity.id
_entity.type
_entity.pdbx_description
1 polymer ?
#
loop_
_entity_poly.entity_id
_entity_poly.type
_entity_poly.pdbx_seq_one_letter_code
_entity_poly.pdbx_strand_id
1 'polypeptide(L)'
;MATPREIIDAMESVLGIFLSNVRHKDRAAFILCDELVEMACKLRAREDDHHFDMTCGFKAAWKAPGVSIPPNPLGDSIQRSRHTRNTMQHASAAATVDERHCADAILDALAVIEHCWNGAQNHDMPAWMICVLRIVRLYSSEGTPDVRQQFEDRMRDEDWRGEERKQPRINEIKIRPGLRSNWGMLLTTRGHARLTQLLDEVGAD
;
A
#
# COMPACT_ATOMS: atom_id res chain seq x y z
N MET A 1 -13.35 10.08 -13.73
CA MET A 1 -14.10 10.58 -12.55
C MET A 1 -13.09 10.70 -11.43
N ALA A 2 -13.20 11.71 -10.56
CA ALA A 2 -12.30 11.79 -9.41
C ALA A 2 -12.61 10.66 -8.43
N THR A 3 -11.57 10.09 -7.84
CA THR A 3 -11.70 9.05 -6.82
C THR A 3 -12.32 9.65 -5.56
N PRO A 4 -13.29 8.97 -4.91
CA PRO A 4 -13.84 9.43 -3.65
C PRO A 4 -12.76 9.63 -2.60
N ARG A 5 -12.84 10.74 -1.85
CA ARG A 5 -11.83 11.09 -0.85
C ARG A 5 -11.65 10.01 0.21
N GLU A 6 -12.73 9.36 0.64
CA GLU A 6 -12.70 8.26 1.61
C GLU A 6 -11.89 7.04 1.14
N ILE A 7 -11.81 6.79 -0.18
CA ILE A 7 -10.97 5.74 -0.76
C ILE A 7 -9.49 6.15 -0.71
N ILE A 8 -9.19 7.42 -1.00
CA ILE A 8 -7.82 7.95 -0.91
C ILE A 8 -7.34 7.98 0.54
N ASP A 9 -8.16 8.44 1.48
CA ASP A 9 -7.86 8.48 2.92
C ASP A 9 -7.67 7.05 3.48
N ALA A 10 -8.44 6.08 2.98
CA ALA A 10 -8.26 4.67 3.34
C ALA A 10 -6.96 4.08 2.77
N MET A 11 -6.60 4.39 1.53
CA MET A 11 -5.32 4.00 0.95
C MET A 11 -4.15 4.64 1.72
N GLU A 12 -4.24 5.93 2.07
CA GLU A 12 -3.27 6.61 2.93
C GLU A 12 -3.07 5.86 4.26
N SER A 13 -4.15 5.40 4.88
CA SER A 13 -4.10 4.63 6.11
C SER A 13 -3.39 3.28 5.93
N VAL A 14 -3.67 2.56 4.84
CA VAL A 14 -3.00 1.29 4.49
C VAL A 14 -1.49 1.50 4.31
N LEU A 15 -1.10 2.52 3.53
CA LEU A 15 0.30 2.85 3.27
C LEU A 15 1.02 3.29 4.55
N GLY A 16 0.35 4.07 5.40
CA GLY A 16 0.87 4.47 6.71
C GLY A 16 1.18 3.26 7.60
N ILE A 17 0.31 2.25 7.62
CA ILE A 17 0.53 1.01 8.37
C ILE A 17 1.69 0.22 7.78
N PHE A 18 1.75 0.04 6.47
CA PHE A 18 2.84 -0.68 5.78
C PHE A 18 4.23 -0.11 6.16
N LEU A 19 4.32 1.22 6.28
CA LEU A 19 5.55 1.93 6.63
C LEU A 19 5.82 2.07 8.12
N SER A 20 4.84 1.73 8.97
CA SER A 20 4.96 1.87 10.41
C SER A 20 6.01 0.92 11.00
N ASN A 21 6.33 1.12 12.28
CA ASN A 21 7.11 0.18 13.09
C ASN A 21 6.22 -0.69 13.99
N VAL A 22 4.94 -0.85 13.64
CA VAL A 22 4.00 -1.64 14.45
C VAL A 22 4.24 -3.13 14.20
N ARG A 23 4.20 -3.91 15.28
CA ARG A 23 4.26 -5.37 15.20
C ARG A 23 3.05 -5.88 14.39
N HIS A 24 3.26 -6.79 13.45
CA HIS A 24 2.23 -7.33 12.54
C HIS A 24 1.66 -6.32 11.54
N LYS A 25 2.39 -5.23 11.24
CA LYS A 25 1.96 -4.23 10.25
C LYS A 25 1.59 -4.82 8.88
N ASP A 26 2.35 -5.78 8.35
CA ASP A 26 2.08 -6.34 7.03
C ASP A 26 0.75 -7.11 7.04
N ARG A 27 0.42 -7.79 8.14
CA ARG A 27 -0.87 -8.47 8.32
C ARG A 27 -2.02 -7.48 8.44
N ALA A 28 -1.81 -6.40 9.20
CA ALA A 28 -2.83 -5.37 9.38
C ALA A 28 -3.13 -4.67 8.06
N ALA A 29 -2.10 -4.23 7.33
CA ALA A 29 -2.25 -3.61 6.01
C ALA A 29 -2.90 -4.58 5.01
N PHE A 30 -2.47 -5.85 4.96
CA PHE A 30 -3.07 -6.88 4.11
C PHE A 30 -4.59 -7.05 4.35
N ILE A 31 -5.03 -7.11 5.61
CA ILE A 31 -6.46 -7.21 5.95
C ILE A 31 -7.21 -5.96 5.49
N LEU A 32 -6.63 -4.78 5.71
CA LEU A 32 -7.25 -3.52 5.31
C LEU A 32 -7.35 -3.35 3.79
N CYS A 33 -6.44 -3.93 3.01
CA CYS A 33 -6.56 -3.96 1.55
C CYS A 33 -7.84 -4.66 1.08
N ASP A 34 -8.21 -5.79 1.70
CA ASP A 34 -9.43 -6.52 1.33
C ASP A 34 -10.70 -5.72 1.64
N GLU A 35 -10.71 -4.99 2.76
CA GLU A 35 -11.80 -4.08 3.13
C GLU A 35 -11.85 -2.85 2.22
N LEU A 36 -10.69 -2.31 1.83
CA LEU A 36 -10.58 -1.20 0.87
C LEU A 36 -11.12 -1.59 -0.51
N VAL A 37 -10.78 -2.78 -1.00
CA VAL A 37 -11.30 -3.32 -2.26
C VAL A 37 -12.84 -3.46 -2.19
N GLU A 38 -13.37 -3.95 -1.08
CA GLU A 38 -14.82 -4.05 -0.89
C GLU A 38 -15.51 -2.68 -0.86
N MET A 39 -14.92 -1.72 -0.13
CA MET A 39 -15.41 -0.34 -0.08
C MET A 39 -15.41 0.31 -1.47
N ALA A 40 -14.32 0.14 -2.23
CA ALA A 40 -14.20 0.67 -3.59
C ALA A 40 -15.29 0.10 -4.51
N CYS A 41 -15.55 -1.22 -4.47
CA CYS A 41 -16.61 -1.84 -5.24
C CYS A 41 -17.99 -1.29 -4.85
N LYS A 42 -18.27 -1.18 -3.54
CA LYS A 42 -19.56 -0.70 -3.03
C LYS A 42 -19.84 0.75 -3.44
N LEU A 43 -18.85 1.63 -3.29
CA LEU A 43 -18.99 3.02 -3.68
C LEU A 43 -19.17 3.18 -5.18
N ARG A 44 -18.39 2.43 -5.97
CA ARG A 44 -18.53 2.45 -7.42
C ARG A 44 -19.91 1.98 -7.87
N ALA A 45 -20.44 0.93 -7.24
CA ALA A 45 -21.79 0.45 -7.49
C ALA A 45 -22.86 1.50 -7.12
N ARG A 46 -22.68 2.23 -6.02
CA ARG A 46 -23.59 3.29 -5.58
C ARG A 46 -23.57 4.55 -6.46
N GLU A 47 -22.42 4.85 -7.06
CA GLU A 47 -22.32 5.91 -8.06
C GLU A 47 -23.11 5.59 -9.32
N ASP A 48 -23.14 4.32 -9.73
CA ASP A 48 -23.91 3.84 -10.90
C ASP A 48 -25.41 3.68 -10.57
N ASP A 49 -25.73 3.14 -9.40
CA ASP A 49 -27.09 3.02 -8.86
C ASP A 49 -27.19 3.59 -7.45
N HIS A 50 -27.83 4.75 -7.30
CA HIS A 50 -28.01 5.42 -6.01
C HIS A 50 -28.84 4.63 -4.98
N HIS A 51 -29.56 3.58 -5.40
CA HIS A 51 -30.31 2.68 -4.53
C HIS A 51 -29.53 1.43 -4.14
N PHE A 52 -28.26 1.31 -4.57
CA PHE A 52 -27.44 0.15 -4.28
C PHE A 52 -27.33 -0.10 -2.77
N ASP A 53 -27.55 -1.35 -2.36
CA ASP A 53 -27.44 -1.78 -0.97
C ASP A 53 -25.98 -1.88 -0.53
N MET A 54 -25.52 -0.87 0.21
CA MET A 54 -24.17 -0.80 0.77
C MET A 54 -23.90 -1.85 1.86
N THR A 55 -24.93 -2.52 2.39
CA THR A 55 -24.79 -3.58 3.40
C THR A 55 -24.54 -4.96 2.79
N CYS A 56 -24.58 -5.07 1.46
CA CYS A 56 -24.34 -6.31 0.76
C CYS A 56 -22.93 -6.88 1.03
N GLY A 57 -22.76 -8.19 0.84
CA GLY A 57 -21.45 -8.83 0.93
C GLY A 57 -20.59 -8.56 -0.30
N PHE A 58 -19.27 -8.74 -0.17
CA PHE A 58 -18.30 -8.53 -1.25
C PHE A 58 -18.67 -9.10 -2.61
N LYS A 59 -19.15 -10.34 -2.67
CA LYS A 59 -19.50 -10.99 -3.95
C LYS A 59 -20.63 -10.26 -4.69
N ALA A 60 -21.55 -9.63 -3.96
CA ALA A 60 -22.61 -8.82 -4.53
C ALA A 60 -22.05 -7.48 -5.03
N ALA A 61 -21.23 -6.79 -4.21
CA ALA A 61 -20.55 -5.56 -4.60
C ALA A 61 -19.64 -5.74 -5.84
N TRP A 62 -18.86 -6.82 -5.87
CA TRP A 62 -17.95 -7.16 -6.98
C TRP A 62 -18.68 -7.34 -8.32
N LYS A 63 -19.92 -7.84 -8.28
CA LYS A 63 -20.73 -8.13 -9.47
C LYS A 63 -21.75 -7.03 -9.78
N ALA A 64 -21.73 -5.95 -9.02
CA ALA A 64 -22.69 -4.88 -9.17
C ALA A 64 -22.46 -4.11 -10.48
N PRO A 65 -23.53 -3.52 -11.05
CA PRO A 65 -23.39 -2.54 -12.13
C PRO A 65 -22.37 -1.45 -11.79
N GLY A 66 -21.63 -0.98 -12.79
CA GLY A 66 -20.58 0.03 -12.61
C GLY A 66 -19.21 -0.50 -12.14
N VAL A 67 -19.14 -1.70 -11.54
CA VAL A 67 -17.89 -2.35 -11.11
C VAL A 67 -17.35 -3.24 -12.24
N SER A 68 -16.22 -2.83 -12.83
CA SER A 68 -15.62 -3.52 -13.99
C SER A 68 -14.18 -3.95 -13.70
N ILE A 69 -14.02 -4.94 -12.82
CA ILE A 69 -12.70 -5.46 -12.46
C ILE A 69 -12.39 -6.71 -13.31
N PRO A 70 -11.24 -6.77 -14.01
CA PRO A 70 -10.91 -7.90 -14.85
C PRO A 70 -10.79 -9.19 -14.02
N PRO A 71 -11.39 -10.30 -14.49
CA PRO A 71 -11.43 -11.54 -13.72
C PRO A 71 -10.03 -12.17 -13.55
N ASN A 72 -9.13 -11.99 -14.52
CA ASN A 72 -7.76 -12.50 -14.47
C ASN A 72 -6.80 -11.45 -15.06
N PRO A 73 -5.61 -11.23 -14.45
CA PRO A 73 -5.10 -11.89 -13.25
C PRO A 73 -5.61 -11.27 -11.93
N LEU A 74 -6.13 -10.04 -11.98
CA LEU A 74 -6.48 -9.25 -10.80
C LEU A 74 -7.59 -9.90 -9.95
N GLY A 75 -8.71 -10.29 -10.57
CA GLY A 75 -9.81 -10.94 -9.87
C GLY A 75 -9.40 -12.22 -9.14
N ASP A 76 -8.56 -13.06 -9.76
CA ASP A 76 -8.01 -14.26 -9.12
C ASP A 76 -7.12 -13.92 -7.92
N SER A 77 -6.29 -12.88 -8.03
CA SER A 77 -5.43 -12.44 -6.93
C SER A 77 -6.24 -11.96 -5.73
N ILE A 78 -7.25 -11.12 -5.97
CA ILE A 78 -8.14 -10.61 -4.92
C ILE A 78 -8.91 -11.74 -4.24
N GLN A 79 -9.41 -12.71 -5.01
CA GLN A 79 -10.09 -13.87 -4.44
C GLN A 79 -9.16 -14.71 -3.56
N ARG A 80 -7.90 -14.90 -3.97
CA ARG A 80 -6.89 -15.56 -3.13
C ARG A 80 -6.62 -14.77 -1.86
N SER A 81 -6.41 -13.45 -1.97
CA SER A 81 -6.17 -12.58 -0.81
C SER A 81 -7.33 -12.61 0.18
N ARG A 82 -8.58 -12.55 -0.30
CA ARG A 82 -9.78 -12.68 0.52
C ARG A 82 -9.90 -14.06 1.17
N HIS A 83 -9.61 -15.13 0.44
CA HIS A 83 -9.60 -16.47 1.01
C HIS A 83 -8.57 -16.57 2.14
N THR A 84 -7.35 -16.11 1.91
CA THR A 84 -6.30 -16.02 2.92
C THR A 84 -6.79 -15.25 4.14
N ARG A 85 -7.32 -14.03 3.96
CA ARG A 85 -7.88 -13.22 5.06
C ARG A 85 -8.91 -13.99 5.89
N ASN A 86 -9.86 -14.66 5.24
CA ASN A 86 -10.89 -15.43 5.95
C ASN A 86 -10.30 -16.61 6.73
N THR A 87 -9.22 -17.20 6.25
CA THR A 87 -8.53 -18.30 6.93
C THR A 87 -7.54 -17.85 8.01
N MET A 88 -7.15 -16.57 8.06
CA MET A 88 -6.19 -16.04 9.07
C MET A 88 -6.68 -16.17 10.51
N GLN A 89 -7.95 -16.50 10.75
CA GLN A 89 -8.45 -16.89 12.07
C GLN A 89 -7.79 -18.19 12.59
N HIS A 90 -7.20 -18.98 11.69
CA HIS A 90 -6.38 -20.15 12.02
C HIS A 90 -4.89 -19.75 12.00
N ALA A 91 -4.18 -20.02 13.11
CA ALA A 91 -2.82 -19.51 13.36
C ALA A 91 -1.79 -19.83 12.25
N SER A 92 -1.98 -20.94 11.53
CA SER A 92 -1.11 -21.34 10.40
C SER A 92 -1.24 -20.42 9.19
N ALA A 93 -2.44 -19.94 8.86
CA ALA A 93 -2.66 -19.05 7.72
C ALA A 93 -2.26 -17.60 8.03
N ALA A 94 -2.38 -17.16 9.29
CA ALA A 94 -1.85 -15.86 9.67
C ALA A 94 -0.32 -15.76 9.53
N ALA A 95 0.39 -16.89 9.65
CA ALA A 95 1.84 -16.94 9.51
C ALA A 95 2.33 -16.79 8.06
N THR A 96 1.48 -17.03 7.07
CA THR A 96 1.88 -17.00 5.64
C THR A 96 1.84 -15.61 5.03
N VAL A 97 1.22 -14.62 5.69
CA VAL A 97 1.22 -13.23 5.21
C VAL A 97 2.54 -12.57 5.62
N ASP A 98 3.44 -12.47 4.66
CA ASP A 98 4.71 -11.77 4.75
C ASP A 98 4.66 -10.41 4.02
N GLU A 99 5.82 -9.75 3.92
CA GLU A 99 5.98 -8.46 3.28
C GLU A 99 5.52 -8.45 1.82
N ARG A 100 5.79 -9.54 1.09
CA ARG A 100 5.45 -9.67 -0.33
C ARG A 100 3.96 -9.82 -0.53
N HIS A 101 3.31 -10.69 0.24
CA HIS A 101 1.86 -10.86 0.20
C HIS A 101 1.12 -9.56 0.53
N CYS A 102 1.62 -8.80 1.52
CA CYS A 102 1.07 -7.49 1.84
C CYS A 102 1.25 -6.50 0.68
N ALA A 103 2.45 -6.45 0.07
CA ALA A 103 2.72 -5.55 -1.04
C ALA A 103 1.85 -5.87 -2.27
N ASP A 104 1.72 -7.15 -2.62
CA ASP A 104 0.82 -7.61 -3.69
C ASP A 104 -0.62 -7.17 -3.43
N ALA A 105 -1.13 -7.33 -2.21
CA ALA A 105 -2.49 -6.91 -1.85
C ALA A 105 -2.72 -5.39 -1.93
N ILE A 106 -1.70 -4.58 -1.63
CA ILE A 106 -1.76 -3.12 -1.79
C ILE A 106 -1.83 -2.76 -3.29
N LEU A 107 -1.03 -3.40 -4.14
CA LEU A 107 -1.08 -3.18 -5.59
C LEU A 107 -2.41 -3.65 -6.20
N ASP A 108 -2.94 -4.79 -5.76
CA ASP A 108 -4.26 -5.26 -6.17
C ASP A 108 -5.35 -4.24 -5.79
N ALA A 109 -5.32 -3.72 -4.56
CA ALA A 109 -6.25 -2.68 -4.12
C ALA A 109 -6.13 -1.40 -4.96
N LEU A 110 -4.91 -0.98 -5.27
CA LEU A 110 -4.65 0.16 -6.14
C LEU A 110 -5.21 -0.07 -7.56
N ALA A 111 -5.02 -1.25 -8.12
CA ALA A 111 -5.54 -1.61 -9.43
C ALA A 111 -7.07 -1.62 -9.45
N VAL A 112 -7.73 -2.11 -8.40
CA VAL A 112 -9.19 -2.02 -8.25
C VAL A 112 -9.66 -0.58 -8.23
N ILE A 113 -9.00 0.29 -7.46
CA ILE A 113 -9.33 1.71 -7.40
C ILE A 113 -9.21 2.35 -8.79
N GLU A 114 -8.15 2.05 -9.53
CA GLU A 114 -7.95 2.53 -10.90
C GLU A 114 -9.05 2.04 -11.86
N HIS A 115 -9.50 0.78 -11.72
CA HIS A 115 -10.63 0.25 -12.50
C HIS A 115 -11.98 0.87 -12.14
N CYS A 116 -12.18 1.24 -10.88
CA CYS A 116 -13.38 1.95 -10.43
C CYS A 116 -13.37 3.42 -10.87
N TRP A 117 -12.21 4.08 -10.79
CA TRP A 117 -12.01 5.49 -11.11
C TRP A 117 -10.72 5.68 -11.91
N ASN A 118 -10.82 5.62 -13.24
CA ASN A 118 -9.69 5.84 -14.14
C ASN A 118 -8.98 7.17 -13.84
N GLY A 119 -7.66 7.11 -13.67
CA GLY A 119 -6.79 8.24 -13.37
C GLY A 119 -6.53 8.48 -11.88
N ALA A 120 -7.02 7.62 -10.98
CA ALA A 120 -6.86 7.75 -9.54
C ALA A 120 -5.40 7.94 -9.12
N GLN A 121 -4.50 7.13 -9.69
CA GLN A 121 -3.07 7.18 -9.38
C GLN A 121 -2.40 8.48 -9.81
N ASN A 122 -2.88 9.09 -10.90
CA ASN A 122 -2.21 10.21 -11.57
C ASN A 122 -2.73 11.58 -11.12
N HIS A 123 -3.96 11.65 -10.60
CA HIS A 123 -4.62 12.92 -10.33
C HIS A 123 -4.98 13.13 -8.85
N ASP A 124 -5.30 12.05 -8.13
CA ASP A 124 -5.90 12.17 -6.80
C ASP A 124 -4.91 11.87 -5.67
N MET A 125 -3.79 11.18 -5.96
CA MET A 125 -2.81 10.79 -4.96
C MET A 125 -1.71 11.84 -4.75
N PRO A 126 -1.39 12.20 -3.49
CA PRO A 126 -0.27 13.09 -3.19
C PRO A 126 1.08 12.43 -3.51
N ALA A 127 2.08 13.24 -3.84
CA ALA A 127 3.41 12.79 -4.26
C ALA A 127 4.09 11.79 -3.31
N TRP A 128 3.86 11.94 -1.99
CA TRP A 128 4.40 11.00 -1.02
C TRP A 128 3.78 9.61 -1.20
N MET A 129 2.46 9.48 -1.43
CA MET A 129 1.80 8.19 -1.65
C MET A 129 2.33 7.51 -2.90
N ILE A 130 2.54 8.27 -3.98
CA ILE A 130 3.16 7.76 -5.21
C ILE A 130 4.54 7.19 -4.91
N CYS A 131 5.37 7.91 -4.15
CA CYS A 131 6.67 7.39 -3.70
C CYS A 131 6.53 6.10 -2.88
N VAL A 132 5.56 6.01 -1.96
CA VAL A 132 5.34 4.77 -1.19
C VAL A 132 4.90 3.63 -2.09
N LEU A 133 4.04 3.87 -3.07
CA LEU A 133 3.58 2.84 -3.98
C LEU A 133 4.71 2.24 -4.83
N ARG A 134 5.71 3.06 -5.21
CA ARG A 134 6.95 2.56 -5.82
C ARG A 134 7.74 1.66 -4.87
N ILE A 135 7.84 2.02 -3.58
CA ILE A 135 8.44 1.15 -2.55
C ILE A 135 7.63 -0.14 -2.39
N VAL A 136 6.30 -0.06 -2.34
CA VAL A 136 5.41 -1.23 -2.29
C VAL A 136 5.70 -2.14 -3.47
N ARG A 137 5.83 -1.60 -4.68
CA ARG A 137 6.15 -2.37 -5.89
C ARG A 137 7.49 -3.09 -5.80
N LEU A 138 8.53 -2.47 -5.24
CA LEU A 138 9.81 -3.15 -4.98
C LEU A 138 9.69 -4.37 -4.07
N TYR A 139 8.71 -4.37 -3.17
CA TYR A 139 8.47 -5.46 -2.22
C TYR A 139 7.45 -6.48 -2.72
N SER A 140 6.75 -6.19 -3.81
CA SER A 140 5.73 -7.06 -4.39
C SER A 140 6.36 -8.16 -5.25
N SER A 141 5.51 -9.02 -5.78
CA SER A 141 5.86 -10.03 -6.79
C SER A 141 6.34 -9.45 -8.12
N GLU A 142 6.04 -8.18 -8.40
CA GLU A 142 6.51 -7.45 -9.60
C GLU A 142 7.89 -6.82 -9.40
N GLY A 143 8.34 -6.68 -8.15
CA GLY A 143 9.62 -6.08 -7.80
C GLY A 143 10.82 -6.94 -8.20
N THR A 144 11.88 -6.30 -8.69
CA THR A 144 13.15 -6.99 -8.97
C THR A 144 13.98 -7.10 -7.69
N PRO A 145 14.36 -8.32 -7.23
CA PRO A 145 15.11 -8.49 -5.99
C PRO A 145 16.42 -7.70 -5.92
N ASP A 146 17.14 -7.62 -7.04
CA ASP A 146 18.41 -6.88 -7.12
C ASP A 146 18.21 -5.36 -6.96
N VAL A 147 17.14 -4.81 -7.56
CA VAL A 147 16.78 -3.39 -7.42
C VAL A 147 16.34 -3.09 -5.99
N ARG A 148 15.54 -3.98 -5.39
CA ARG A 148 15.16 -3.88 -3.98
C ARG A 148 16.40 -3.87 -3.08
N GLN A 149 17.34 -4.79 -3.29
CA GLN A 149 18.56 -4.86 -2.50
C GLN A 149 19.40 -3.59 -2.63
N GLN A 150 19.60 -3.10 -3.86
CA GLN A 150 20.31 -1.84 -4.11
C GLN A 150 19.63 -0.65 -3.43
N PHE A 151 18.29 -0.58 -3.50
CA PHE A 151 17.54 0.44 -2.79
C PHE A 151 17.76 0.34 -1.27
N GLU A 152 17.66 -0.86 -0.69
CA GLU A 152 17.89 -1.06 0.74
C GLU A 152 19.32 -0.74 1.18
N ASP A 153 20.32 -1.02 0.35
CA ASP A 153 21.72 -0.65 0.60
C ASP A 153 21.90 0.87 0.57
N ARG A 154 21.35 1.55 -0.45
CA ARG A 154 21.35 3.02 -0.53
C ARG A 154 20.64 3.66 0.65
N MET A 155 19.50 3.12 1.04
CA MET A 155 18.77 3.55 2.22
C MET A 155 19.59 3.35 3.49
N ARG A 156 20.48 2.35 3.57
CA ARG A 156 21.38 2.16 4.72
C ARG A 156 22.54 3.17 4.75
N ASP A 157 23.02 3.56 3.58
CA ASP A 157 24.17 4.48 3.44
C ASP A 157 23.79 5.96 3.44
N GLU A 158 22.50 6.28 3.24
CA GLU A 158 22.02 7.65 3.20
C GLU A 158 22.21 8.37 4.56
N ASP A 159 22.64 9.63 4.54
CA ASP A 159 22.71 10.44 5.76
C ASP A 159 21.34 11.03 6.10
N TRP A 160 20.54 10.22 6.79
CA TRP A 160 19.18 10.58 7.21
C TRP A 160 19.12 11.74 8.21
N ARG A 161 20.25 12.06 8.85
CA ARG A 161 20.37 13.17 9.80
C ARG A 161 21.09 14.29 9.07
N GLY A 162 20.36 15.02 8.23
CA GLY A 162 20.90 16.22 7.55
C GLY A 162 21.72 17.10 8.50
N GLU A 163 22.62 17.92 7.94
CA GLU A 163 23.79 18.50 8.64
C GLU A 163 23.52 19.14 10.02
N GLU A 164 22.30 19.63 10.28
CA GLU A 164 21.85 20.25 11.53
C GLU A 164 21.67 19.29 12.73
N ARG A 165 21.58 17.95 12.53
CA ARG A 165 21.25 16.99 13.61
C ARG A 165 22.29 15.86 13.78
N LYS A 166 23.57 16.17 13.64
CA LYS A 166 24.68 15.22 13.82
C LYS A 166 24.80 14.66 15.26
N GLN A 167 24.19 15.29 16.27
CA GLN A 167 24.18 14.78 17.65
C GLN A 167 22.76 14.52 18.16
N PRO A 168 22.36 13.26 18.43
CA PRO A 168 21.11 12.98 19.14
C PRO A 168 21.17 13.61 20.54
N ARG A 169 20.08 14.21 21.00
CA ARG A 169 19.98 14.63 22.41
C ARG A 169 20.09 13.41 23.31
N ILE A 170 20.54 13.59 24.55
CA ILE A 170 20.80 12.50 25.53
C ILE A 170 19.60 11.55 25.71
N ASN A 171 18.37 12.04 25.50
CA ASN A 171 17.12 11.27 25.63
C ASN A 171 16.46 10.92 24.29
N GLU A 172 17.11 11.17 23.16
CA GLU A 172 16.56 10.91 21.84
C GLU A 172 16.82 9.46 21.44
N ILE A 173 15.77 8.74 21.04
CA ILE A 173 15.90 7.37 20.53
C ILE A 173 16.90 7.39 19.37
N LYS A 174 17.99 6.63 19.51
CA LYS A 174 18.94 6.40 18.41
C LYS A 174 18.27 5.51 17.37
N ILE A 175 17.50 6.13 16.49
CA ILE A 175 16.96 5.48 15.30
C ILE A 175 18.16 5.13 14.43
N ARG A 176 18.37 3.82 14.21
CA ARG A 176 19.33 3.36 13.21
C ARG A 176 18.80 3.78 11.84
N PRO A 177 19.51 4.68 11.15
CA PRO A 177 19.10 5.11 9.82
C PRO A 177 19.08 3.90 8.86
N GLY A 178 18.17 3.90 7.89
CA GLY A 178 18.11 2.88 6.84
C GLY A 178 17.39 1.56 7.15
N LEU A 179 17.02 1.26 8.39
CA LEU A 179 16.13 0.13 8.66
C LEU A 179 14.71 0.43 8.16
N ARG A 180 14.10 -0.51 7.41
CA ARG A 180 12.74 -0.39 6.86
C ARG A 180 11.70 0.03 7.90
N SER A 181 11.85 -0.44 9.13
CA SER A 181 10.99 -0.10 10.27
C SER A 181 10.89 1.40 10.55
N ASN A 182 11.85 2.20 10.08
CA ASN A 182 11.98 3.62 10.39
C ASN A 182 11.67 4.52 9.18
N TRP A 183 11.39 3.94 8.01
CA TRP A 183 11.17 4.69 6.77
C TRP A 183 9.91 5.58 6.82
N GLY A 184 8.86 5.19 7.55
CA GLY A 184 7.66 6.02 7.72
C GLY A 184 7.92 7.40 8.36
N MET A 185 8.99 7.53 9.16
CA MET A 185 9.36 8.81 9.76
C MET A 185 9.95 9.80 8.75
N LEU A 186 10.51 9.30 7.66
CA LEU A 186 11.19 10.09 6.63
C LEU A 186 10.22 10.63 5.60
N LEU A 187 9.21 9.83 5.26
CA LEU A 187 8.18 10.17 4.29
C LEU A 187 7.27 11.31 4.79
N THR A 188 7.06 11.42 6.11
CA THR A 188 6.21 12.44 6.74
C THR A 188 6.90 13.81 6.95
N THR A 189 8.23 13.89 6.81
CA THR A 189 9.01 15.08 7.24
C THR A 189 9.73 15.85 6.12
N ARG A 190 9.40 15.58 4.83
CA ARG A 190 10.03 16.11 3.57
C ARG A 190 11.02 15.15 2.87
N GLY A 191 11.21 13.93 3.38
CA GLY A 191 12.11 12.96 2.77
C GLY A 191 11.63 12.34 1.45
N HIS A 192 10.35 12.43 1.10
CA HIS A 192 9.81 11.73 -0.08
C HIS A 192 10.51 12.15 -1.40
N ALA A 193 10.90 13.41 -1.57
CA ALA A 193 11.65 13.83 -2.76
C ALA A 193 13.00 13.12 -2.88
N ARG A 194 13.72 12.94 -1.76
CA ARG A 194 14.99 12.21 -1.74
C ARG A 194 14.77 10.71 -1.92
N LEU A 195 13.74 10.13 -1.31
CA LEU A 195 13.40 8.72 -1.54
C LEU A 195 13.03 8.46 -3.01
N THR A 196 12.24 9.34 -3.63
CA THR A 196 11.94 9.31 -5.07
C THR A 196 13.23 9.32 -5.88
N GLN A 197 14.17 10.22 -5.57
CA GLN A 197 15.46 10.26 -6.25
C GLN A 197 16.26 8.96 -6.08
N LEU A 198 16.30 8.39 -4.87
CA LEU A 198 16.97 7.12 -4.62
C LEU A 198 16.33 5.97 -5.41
N LEU A 199 15.00 5.97 -5.53
CA LEU A 199 14.27 5.01 -6.36
C LEU A 199 14.60 5.19 -7.85
N ASP A 200 14.70 6.43 -8.34
CA ASP A 200 15.10 6.72 -9.72
C ASP A 200 16.54 6.26 -9.99
N GLU A 201 17.47 6.49 -9.06
CA GLU A 201 18.88 6.11 -9.16
C GLU A 201 19.08 4.59 -9.29
N VAL A 202 18.21 3.78 -8.67
CA VAL A 202 18.27 2.30 -8.74
C VAL A 202 17.39 1.72 -9.86
N GLY A 203 16.64 2.55 -10.58
CA GLY A 203 15.72 2.11 -11.64
C GLY A 203 14.46 1.41 -11.12
N ALA A 204 13.93 1.84 -9.98
CA ALA A 204 12.70 1.33 -9.41
C ALA A 204 11.48 2.08 -9.96
N ASP A 205 10.79 1.55 -10.96
CA ASP A 205 9.61 2.21 -11.57
C ASP A 205 8.40 2.32 -10.63
#